data_AF-A0A2E7BC23-F1
#
_entry.id   AF-A0A2E7BC23-F1
#
_cell.length_a   1.000
_cell.length_b   1.000
_cell.length_c   1.000
_cell.angle_alpha   90.00
_cell.angle_beta   90.00
_cell.angle_gamma   90.00
#
_symmetry.space_group_name_H-M   'P 1'
#
loop_
_entity.id
_entity.type
_entity.pdbx_description
1 polymer ?
#
loop_
_entity_poly.entity_id
_entity_poly.type
_entity_poly.pdbx_seq_one_letter_code
_entity_poly.pdbx_strand_id
1 'polypeptide(L)' 'PTDNAFIESFNGRFRAECLNQHWFMSLADAREKLEAWRGDYNTVRPHSAIGNKPPITLMNHLGEASPLR' A
#
# COMPACT_ATOMS: atom_id res chain seq x y z
N PRO A 1 -22.04 -2.74 -10.87
CA PRO A 1 -21.56 -2.00 -9.68
C PRO A 1 -20.06 -2.31 -9.45
N THR A 2 -19.19 -1.35 -9.81
CA THR A 2 -17.72 -1.46 -9.76
C THR A 2 -17.12 -0.30 -8.97
N ASP A 3 -17.89 0.28 -8.03
CA ASP A 3 -17.48 1.49 -7.29
C ASP A 3 -16.27 1.27 -6.37
N ASN A 4 -15.87 0.01 -6.13
CA ASN A 4 -14.80 -0.30 -5.19
C ASN A 4 -13.61 -1.08 -5.77
N ALA A 5 -13.45 -1.07 -7.10
CA ALA A 5 -12.40 -1.85 -7.78
C ALA A 5 -10.97 -1.60 -7.23
N PHE A 6 -10.68 -0.37 -6.79
CA PHE A 6 -9.40 -0.05 -6.16
C PHE A 6 -9.23 -0.71 -4.79
N ILE A 7 -10.25 -0.68 -3.95
CA ILE A 7 -10.24 -1.30 -2.62
C ILE A 7 -10.18 -2.83 -2.77
N GLU A 8 -10.90 -3.39 -3.74
CA GLU A 8 -10.87 -4.82 -4.06
C GLU A 8 -9.47 -5.26 -4.51
N SER A 9 -8.83 -4.50 -5.39
CA SER A 9 -7.46 -4.76 -5.84
C SER A 9 -6.46 -4.70 -4.69
N PHE A 10 -6.56 -3.68 -3.83
CA PHE A 10 -5.73 -3.56 -2.62
C PHE A 10 -5.91 -4.76 -1.69
N ASN A 11 -7.16 -5.09 -1.32
CA ASN A 11 -7.45 -6.18 -0.39
C ASN A 11 -7.03 -7.55 -0.94
N GLY A 12 -7.22 -7.78 -2.24
CA GLY A 12 -6.73 -9.00 -2.89
C GLY A 12 -5.22 -9.12 -2.80
N ARG A 13 -4.49 -8.02 -3.04
CA ARG A 13 -3.03 -7.96 -2.94
C ARG A 13 -2.55 -8.22 -1.52
N PHE A 14 -3.11 -7.50 -0.56
CA PHE A 14 -2.78 -7.62 0.85
C PHE A 14 -2.97 -9.04 1.36
N ARG A 15 -4.07 -9.69 0.97
CA ARG A 15 -4.34 -11.07 1.34
C ARG A 15 -3.30 -12.03 0.74
N ALA A 16 -3.02 -11.91 -0.56
CA ALA A 16 -2.12 -12.83 -1.25
C ALA A 16 -0.64 -12.67 -0.85
N GLU A 17 -0.19 -11.42 -0.69
CA GLU A 17 1.23 -11.08 -0.50
C GLU A 17 1.62 -10.93 0.97
N CYS A 18 0.68 -10.60 1.87
CA CYS A 18 0.97 -10.48 3.31
C CYS A 18 0.34 -11.60 4.11
N LEU A 19 -1.00 -11.68 4.15
CA LEU A 19 -1.70 -12.54 5.10
C LEU A 19 -1.48 -14.02 4.83
N ASN A 20 -1.47 -14.43 3.56
CA ASN A 20 -1.28 -15.82 3.17
C ASN A 20 0.18 -16.29 3.22
N GLN A 21 1.15 -15.36 3.23
CA GLN A 21 2.58 -15.68 3.24
C GLN A 21 3.16 -15.86 4.64
N HIS A 22 2.43 -15.43 5.67
CA HIS A 22 2.96 -15.36 7.02
C HIS A 22 2.08 -16.10 8.03
N TRP A 23 2.73 -16.87 8.89
CA TRP A 23 2.11 -17.32 10.13
C TRP A 23 2.30 -16.26 11.21
N PHE A 24 1.27 -15.99 12.00
CA PHE A 24 1.29 -14.99 13.06
C PHE A 24 1.37 -15.68 14.41
N MET A 25 2.48 -15.47 15.12
CA MET A 25 2.72 -16.11 16.42
C MET A 25 2.19 -15.28 17.60
N SER A 26 1.98 -13.98 17.38
CA SER A 26 1.41 -13.05 18.36
C SER A 26 0.87 -11.79 17.66
N LEU A 27 0.15 -10.94 18.40
CA LEU A 27 -0.27 -9.63 17.90
C LEU A 27 0.92 -8.70 17.60
N ALA A 28 2.00 -8.80 18.38
CA ALA A 28 3.20 -8.00 18.14
C ALA A 28 3.89 -8.39 16.82
N ASP A 29 4.03 -9.69 16.58
CA ASP A 29 4.56 -10.27 15.34
C ASP A 29 3.68 -9.92 14.13
N ALA A 30 2.35 -9.99 14.29
CA ALA A 30 1.42 -9.53 13.26
C ALA A 30 1.63 -8.05 12.93
N ARG A 31 1.70 -7.18 13.94
CA ARG A 31 1.90 -5.74 13.72
C ARG A 31 3.21 -5.47 12.97
N GLU A 32 4.30 -6.14 13.33
CA GLU A 32 5.58 -5.99 12.65
C GLU A 32 5.49 -6.36 11.16
N LYS A 33 4.95 -7.54 10.85
CA LYS A 33 4.79 -8.02 9.47
C LYS A 33 3.87 -7.12 8.64
N LEU A 34 2.79 -6.65 9.25
CA LEU A 34 1.85 -5.73 8.59
C LEU A 34 2.48 -4.37 8.27
N GLU A 35 3.26 -3.81 9.19
CA GLU A 35 3.95 -2.54 8.96
C GLU A 35 5.08 -2.67 7.93
N ALA A 36 5.80 -3.80 7.93
CA ALA A 36 6.78 -4.10 6.89
C ALA A 36 6.12 -4.17 5.50
N TRP A 37 5.01 -4.90 5.36
CA TRP A 37 4.28 -4.97 4.09
C TRP A 37 3.71 -3.62 3.66
N ARG A 38 3.15 -2.84 4.60
CA ARG A 38 2.66 -1.48 4.33
C ARG A 38 3.79 -0.58 3.81
N GLY A 39 4.97 -0.66 4.41
CA GLY A 39 6.16 0.08 3.99
C GLY A 39 6.56 -0.25 2.55
N ASP A 40 6.68 -1.55 2.24
CA ASP A 40 7.02 -2.01 0.89
C ASP A 40 5.98 -1.57 -0.16
N TYR A 41 4.69 -1.82 0.12
CA TYR A 41 3.58 -1.43 -0.76
C TYR A 41 3.60 0.06 -1.09
N ASN A 42 3.84 0.92 -0.08
CA ASN A 42 3.79 2.36 -0.26
C ASN A 42 5.06 2.96 -0.89
N THR A 43 6.22 2.33 -0.72
CA THR A 43 7.51 2.96 -1.08
C THR A 43 8.23 2.32 -2.26
N VAL A 44 8.02 1.02 -2.50
CA VAL A 44 8.76 0.26 -3.52
C VAL A 44 7.86 -0.13 -4.69
N ARG A 45 6.60 -0.48 -4.39
CA ARG A 45 5.75 -1.18 -5.35
C ARG A 45 5.18 -0.26 -6.44
N PRO A 46 5.43 -0.49 -7.74
CA PRO A 46 4.88 0.34 -8.80
C PRO A 46 3.40 0.04 -9.06
N HIS A 47 2.60 1.09 -9.29
CA HIS A 47 1.18 0.99 -9.61
C HIS A 47 0.87 1.64 -10.97
N SER A 48 0.24 0.88 -11.85
CA SER A 48 -0.09 1.34 -13.21
C SER A 48 -1.02 2.54 -13.24
N ALA A 49 -1.95 2.64 -12.27
CA ALA A 49 -2.85 3.78 -12.12
C ALA A 49 -2.12 5.12 -11.87
N ILE A 50 -0.86 5.08 -11.41
CA ILE A 50 -0.05 6.27 -11.11
C ILE A 50 1.25 6.27 -11.92
N GLY A 51 1.16 5.78 -13.17
CA GLY A 51 2.29 5.80 -14.10
C GLY A 51 3.43 4.84 -13.72
N ASN A 52 3.09 3.70 -13.11
CA ASN A 52 4.05 2.70 -12.64
C ASN A 52 5.03 3.24 -11.58
N LYS A 53 4.57 4.16 -10.74
CA LYS A 53 5.33 4.68 -9.60
C LYS A 53 4.80 4.10 -8.28
N PRO A 54 5.58 4.14 -7.19
CA PRO A 54 5.07 3.78 -5.89
C PRO A 54 4.14 4.84 -5.29
N PRO A 55 3.17 4.46 -4.44
CA PRO A 55 2.15 5.36 -3.92
C PRO A 55 2.71 6.60 -3.22
N ILE A 56 3.86 6.50 -2.56
CA ILE A 56 4.54 7.63 -1.91
C ILE A 56 4.80 8.81 -2.85
N THR A 57 4.97 8.55 -4.15
CA THR A 57 5.21 9.62 -5.14
C THR A 57 4.02 10.58 -5.27
N LEU A 58 2.79 10.10 -5.07
CA LEU A 58 1.62 10.98 -5.03
C LEU A 58 1.68 11.96 -3.86
N MET A 59 2.15 11.50 -2.70
CA MET A 59 2.23 12.32 -1.48
C MET A 59 3.31 13.39 -1.59
N ASN A 60 4.43 13.08 -2.25
CA ASN A 60 5.49 14.05 -2.52
C ASN A 60 5.04 15.14 -3.52
N HIS A 61 4.29 14.77 -4.57
CA HIS A 61 3.76 15.74 -5.53
C HIS A 61 2.65 16.63 -4.97
N LEU A 62 1.88 16.15 -3.97
CA LEU A 62 0.94 16.99 -3.22
C LEU A 62 1.65 18.06 -2.36
N GLY A 63 2.91 17.84 -1.99
CA GLY A 63 3.75 18.84 -1.30
C GLY A 63 4.26 19.96 -2.22
N GLU A 64 4.45 19.68 -3.51
CA GLU A 64 4.90 20.68 -4.50
C GLU A 64 3.74 21.46 -5.14
N ALA A 65 2.52 20.88 -5.13
CA ALA A 65 1.31 21.50 -5.68
C ALA A 65 0.58 22.44 -4.70
N SER A 66 1.22 22.83 -3.59
CA SER A 66 0.67 23.84 -2.67
C SER A 66 1.44 25.17 -2.78
N PRO A 67 0.98 26.14 -3.60
CA PRO A 67 1.45 27.52 -3.52
C PRO A 67 0.96 28.29 -2.28
N LEU A 68 0.32 27.63 -1.30
CA LEU A 68 -0.19 28.30 -0.09
C LEU A 68 -0.15 27.37 1.12
N ARG A 69 0.95 27.41 1.88
CA ARG A 69 0.90 27.62 3.33
C ARG A 69 2.23 28.11 3.87
#